data_AF-A0A6V7K5Y5-F1
#
_entry.id   AF-A0A6V7K5Y5-F1
#
_cell.length_a   1.000
_cell.length_b   1.000
_cell.length_c   1.000
_cell.angle_alpha   90.00
_cell.angle_beta   90.00
_cell.angle_gamma   90.00
#
_symmetry.space_group_name_H-M   'P 1'
#
loop_
_entity.id
_entity.type
_entity.pdbx_description
1 polymer ?
#
loop_
_entity_poly.entity_id
_entity_poly.type
_entity_poly.pdbx_seq_one_letter_code
_entity_poly.pdbx_strand_id
1 'polypeptide(L)'
;ENRNVAPEFAFLLERKSLFILQEELYHNHLHSIAEREIDEISEKNIRNLELCSRKYTEGDILHRATRLSLTIRHVPKTSKLKLKF
;
A
#
# COMPACT_ATOMS: atom_id res chain seq x y z
N GLU A 1 -16.63 -5.70 -11.89
CA GLU A 1 -16.98 -4.27 -11.79
C GLU A 1 -15.71 -3.43 -11.72
N ASN A 2 -15.39 -2.68 -12.76
CA ASN A 2 -14.26 -1.75 -12.77
C ASN A 2 -14.61 -0.52 -11.94
N ARG A 3 -14.31 -0.53 -10.64
CA ARG A 3 -14.35 0.68 -9.82
C ARG A 3 -13.07 1.46 -10.08
N ASN A 4 -13.15 2.39 -11.03
CA ASN A 4 -12.09 3.36 -11.31
C ASN A 4 -12.13 4.47 -10.23
N VAL A 5 -11.85 4.09 -8.98
CA VAL A 5 -11.83 5.01 -7.84
C VAL A 5 -10.40 5.46 -7.65
N ALA A 6 -10.17 6.78 -7.77
CA ALA A 6 -8.88 7.36 -7.43
C ALA A 6 -8.57 7.09 -5.95
N PRO A 7 -7.35 6.64 -5.61
CA PRO A 7 -6.99 6.41 -4.22
C PRO A 7 -6.95 7.75 -3.46
N GLU A 8 -7.34 7.72 -2.19
CA GLU A 8 -7.31 8.90 -1.31
C GLU A 8 -5.87 9.38 -1.05
N PHE A 9 -4.95 8.42 -0.93
CA PHE A 9 -3.53 8.65 -0.75
C PHE A 9 -2.72 7.45 -1.26
N ALA A 10 -1.41 7.62 -1.40
CA ALA A 10 -0.49 6.58 -1.83
C ALA A 10 0.71 6.44 -0.88
N PHE A 11 1.39 5.29 -0.99
CA PHE A 11 2.67 5.04 -0.33
C PHE A 11 3.71 4.59 -1.36
N LEU A 12 4.92 5.11 -1.25
CA LEU A 12 6.07 4.68 -2.02
C LEU A 12 6.84 3.61 -1.24
N LEU A 13 6.95 2.40 -1.80
CA LEU A 13 7.61 1.27 -1.14
C LEU A 13 8.98 0.96 -1.77
N GLU A 14 10.04 1.47 -1.14
CA GLU A 14 11.41 1.20 -1.58
C GLU A 14 11.79 -0.28 -1.46
N ARG A 15 12.80 -0.71 -2.21
CA ARG A 15 13.33 -2.08 -2.10
C ARG A 15 13.86 -2.31 -0.68
N LYS A 16 13.56 -3.48 -0.11
CA LYS A 16 13.94 -3.88 1.26
C LYS A 16 13.37 -2.96 2.37
N SER A 17 12.32 -2.20 2.07
CA SER A 17 11.55 -1.49 3.09
C SER A 17 10.62 -2.45 3.84
N LEU A 18 10.37 -2.14 5.11
CA LEU A 18 9.35 -2.79 5.91
C LEU A 18 8.13 -1.86 5.98
N PHE A 19 6.99 -2.35 5.51
CA PHE A 19 5.74 -1.62 5.57
C PHE A 19 4.78 -2.30 6.55
N ILE A 20 4.39 -1.57 7.59
CA ILE A 20 3.53 -2.06 8.66
C ILE A 20 2.18 -1.37 8.54
N LEU A 21 1.14 -2.15 8.28
CA LEU A 21 -0.25 -1.70 8.31
C LEU A 21 -0.87 -2.07 9.65
N GLN A 22 -1.42 -1.07 10.35
CA GLN A 22 -2.04 -1.24 11.66
C GLN A 22 -3.36 -0.46 11.74
N GLU A 23 -4.22 -0.89 12.66
CA GLU A 23 -5.44 -0.18 13.07
C GLU A 23 -6.31 0.27 11.88
N GLU A 24 -6.59 1.57 11.76
CA GLU A 24 -7.50 2.13 10.75
C GLU A 24 -7.00 1.90 9.32
N LEU A 25 -5.69 1.97 9.11
CA LEU A 25 -5.11 1.79 7.78
C LEU A 25 -5.24 0.35 7.29
N TYR A 26 -5.21 -0.62 8.21
CA TYR A 26 -5.40 -2.04 7.87
C TYR A 26 -6.88 -2.42 7.76
N HIS A 27 -7.74 -1.92 8.64
CA HIS A 27 -9.14 -2.35 8.72
C HIS A 27 -10.09 -1.57 7.80
N ASN A 28 -9.87 -0.26 7.61
CA ASN A 28 -10.85 0.63 6.99
C ASN A 28 -10.46 1.06 5.57
N HIS A 29 -9.23 0.83 5.14
CA HIS A 29 -8.74 1.25 3.83
C HIS A 29 -8.46 0.06 2.92
N LEU A 30 -8.97 0.13 1.70
CA LEU A 30 -8.59 -0.80 0.64
C LEU A 30 -7.24 -0.37 0.07
N HIS A 31 -6.28 -1.30 0.06
CA HIS A 31 -4.98 -1.09 -0.56
C HIS A 31 -4.86 -1.96 -1.81
N SER A 32 -4.29 -1.39 -2.85
CA SER A 32 -3.99 -2.09 -4.10
C SER A 32 -2.68 -1.55 -4.69
N ILE A 33 -2.13 -2.30 -5.64
CA ILE A 33 -1.02 -1.84 -6.47
C ILE A 33 -1.61 -1.60 -7.85
N ALA A 34 -1.70 -0.34 -8.27
CA ALA A 34 -2.20 0.01 -9.60
C ALA A 34 -1.36 -0.65 -10.68
N GLU A 35 -1.98 -1.27 -11.70
CA GLU A 35 -1.29 -1.88 -12.83
C GLU A 35 -0.78 -0.81 -13.80
N ARG A 36 0.54 -0.55 -13.77
CA ARG A 36 1.23 0.43 -14.62
C ARG A 36 2.73 0.17 -14.62
N GLU A 37 3.43 0.71 -15.61
CA GLU A 37 4.89 0.56 -15.78
C GLU A 37 5.71 1.64 -15.08
N ILE A 38 5.07 2.75 -14.73
CA ILE A 38 5.72 3.95 -14.22
C ILE A 38 4.93 4.50 -13.02
N ASP A 39 5.64 4.98 -12.01
CA ASP A 39 5.08 5.81 -10.94
C ASP A 39 5.65 7.23 -11.05
N GLU A 40 4.78 8.24 -11.01
CA GLU A 40 5.16 9.65 -10.89
C GLU A 40 5.08 10.06 -9.42
N ILE A 41 6.13 10.70 -8.91
CA ILE A 41 6.18 11.18 -7.53
C ILE A 41 5.32 12.43 -7.40
N SER A 42 4.38 12.39 -6.47
CA SER A 42 3.62 13.55 -6.04
C SER A 42 3.60 13.67 -4.52
N GLU A 43 4.21 14.73 -4.00
CA GLU A 43 4.27 15.13 -2.59
C GLU A 43 2.88 15.35 -2.00
N LYS A 44 1.91 15.75 -2.82
CA LYS A 44 0.52 15.93 -2.38
C LYS A 44 -0.16 14.61 -2.00
N ASN A 45 0.18 13.53 -2.72
CA ASN A 45 -0.53 12.25 -2.66
C ASN A 45 0.22 11.17 -1.87
N ILE A 46 1.56 11.16 -1.94
CA ILE A 46 2.39 10.12 -1.33
C ILE A 46 2.72 10.52 0.11
N ARG A 47 2.20 9.77 1.09
CA ARG A 47 2.25 10.15 2.51
C ARG A 47 3.56 9.83 3.23
N ASN A 48 4.41 8.97 2.67
CA ASN A 48 5.61 8.46 3.34
C ASN A 48 6.93 8.89 2.67
N LEU A 49 6.92 9.95 1.84
CA LEU A 49 8.15 10.40 1.15
C LEU A 49 9.27 10.75 2.14
N GLU A 50 8.93 11.38 3.27
CA GLU A 50 9.90 11.75 4.32
C GLU A 50 10.57 10.54 5.00
N LEU A 51 9.95 9.36 4.93
CA LEU A 51 10.47 8.12 5.50
C LEU A 51 11.34 7.33 4.52
N CYS A 52 11.40 7.76 3.26
CA CYS A 52 12.21 7.10 2.26
C CYS A 52 13.70 7.40 2.46
N SER A 53 14.53 6.40 2.16
CA SER A 53 15.99 6.53 2.22
C SER A 53 16.54 7.46 1.12
N ARG A 54 15.93 7.43 -0.06
CA ARG A 54 16.22 8.35 -1.15
C ARG A 54 15.34 9.60 -1.03
N LYS A 55 15.93 10.75 -1.35
CA LYS A 55 15.18 11.99 -1.60
C LYS A 55 14.55 11.93 -2.98
N TYR A 56 13.23 12.04 -3.03
CA TYR A 56 12.45 12.16 -4.25
C TYR A 56 11.94 13.59 -4.36
N THR A 57 11.79 14.06 -5.60
CA THR A 57 11.24 15.39 -5.92
C THR A 57 9.91 15.26 -6.65
N GLU A 58 9.03 16.26 -6.51
CA GLU A 58 7.79 16.35 -7.29
C GLU A 58 8.07 16.16 -8.80
N GLY A 59 7.29 15.28 -9.44
CA GLY A 59 7.41 14.96 -10.86
C GLY A 59 8.49 13.92 -11.19
N ASP A 60 9.21 13.37 -10.21
CA ASP A 60 10.16 12.29 -10.45
C ASP A 60 9.44 11.08 -11.07
N ILE A 61 10.04 10.53 -12.12
CA ILE A 61 9.52 9.36 -12.83
C ILE A 61 10.30 8.11 -12.40
N LEU A 62 9.59 7.13 -11.84
CA LEU A 62 10.13 5.84 -11.44
C LEU A 62 9.62 4.73 -12.35
N HIS A 63 10.54 4.10 -13.08
CA HIS A 63 10.23 2.91 -13.86
C HIS A 63 10.13 1.68 -12.95
N ARG A 64 9.05 0.93 -13.11
CA ARG A 64 8.86 -0.32 -12.38
C ARG A 64 9.70 -1.43 -12.96
N ALA A 65 10.15 -2.29 -12.07
CA ALA A 65 10.79 -3.55 -12.39
C ALA A 65 10.14 -4.65 -11.55
N THR A 66 10.51 -5.90 -11.81
CA THR A 66 10.06 -7.03 -11.01
C THR A 66 10.38 -6.83 -9.53
N ARG A 67 9.33 -6.77 -8.70
CA ARG A 67 9.41 -6.60 -7.26
C ARG A 67 8.82 -7.82 -6.57
N LEU A 68 9.59 -8.37 -5.63
CA LEU A 68 9.10 -9.40 -4.71
C LEU A 68 8.75 -8.76 -3.37
N SER A 69 7.56 -9.05 -2.86
CA SER A 69 7.14 -8.67 -1.50
C SER A 69 6.72 -9.89 -0.70
N LEU A 70 7.11 -9.90 0.57
CA LEU A 70 6.65 -10.88 1.54
C LEU A 70 5.64 -10.20 2.47
N THR A 71 4.43 -10.74 2.54
CA THR A 71 3.38 -10.24 3.44
C THR A 71 3.14 -11.26 4.54
N ILE A 72 3.27 -10.82 5.79
CA ILE A 72 3.00 -11.63 6.97
C ILE A 72 1.82 -10.99 7.70
N ARG A 73 0.81 -11.79 8.04
CA ARG A 73 -0.36 -11.34 8.80
C ARG A 73 -0.69 -12.34 9.90
N HIS A 74 -1.06 -11.83 11.07
CA HIS A 74 -1.68 -12.66 12.09
C HIS A 74 -3.15 -12.86 11.75
N VAL A 75 -3.60 -14.11 11.71
CA VAL A 75 -5.01 -14.46 11.48
C VAL A 75 -5.55 -15.07 12.76
N PRO A 76 -6.26 -14.29 13.61
CA PRO A 76 -6.79 -14.79 14.87
C PRO A 76 -7.70 -15.99 14.64
N LYS A 77 -7.52 -17.06 15.43
CA LYS A 77 -8.46 -18.19 15.43
C LYS A 77 -9.76 -17.74 16.10
N THR A 78 -10.76 -17.38 15.31
CA THR A 78 -12.11 -17.10 15.82
C THR A 78 -12.87 -18.41 15.96
N SER A 79 -13.44 -18.70 17.13
CA SER A 79 -14.34 -19.84 17.29
C SER A 79 -15.60 -19.57 16.46
N LYS A 80 -15.82 -20.35 15.39
CA LYS A 80 -17.00 -20.22 14.53
C LYS A 80 -18.19 -20.93 15.18
N LEU A 81 -18.60 -20.50 16.38
CA LEU A 81 -19.84 -20.97 16.96
C LEU A 81 -20.99 -20.36 16.14
N LYS A 82 -21.48 -21.12 15.16
CA LYS A 82 -22.76 -20.81 14.49
C LYS A 82 -23.86 -21.10 15.51
N LEU A 83 -24.28 -20.07 16.26
CA LEU A 83 -25.52 -20.13 17.02
C LEU A 83 -26.65 -20.30 15.99
N LYS A 84 -27.17 -21.52 15.87
CA LYS A 84 -28.44 -21.77 15.19
C LYS A 84 -29.52 -21.30 16.16
N PHE A 85 -30.12 -20.16 15.87
CA PHE A 85 -31.47 -19.86 16.34
C PHE A 85 -32.45 -20.40 15.29
#